data_AF-Q4WA47-F1
#
_entry.id   AF-Q4WA47-F1
#
_cell.length_a   1.000
_cell.length_b   1.000
_cell.length_c   1.000
_cell.angle_alpha   90.00
_cell.angle_beta   90.00
_cell.angle_gamma   90.00
#
_symmetry.space_group_name_H-M   'P 1'
#
loop_
_entity.id
_entity.type
_entity.pdbx_description
1 polymer ?
#
loop_
_entity_poly.entity_id
_entity_poly.type
_entity_poly.pdbx_seq_one_letter_code
_entity_poly.pdbx_strand_id
1 'polypeptide(L)'
;MSLQSLPAEVTLQIFRLLDNIDDALRLGRSCRQLYRILNRPGHRHTIMKSIIVGSKYHKHDLQLSQLTQFHAKCTEIYATQSRLPMSCRPDTGMVKSFHEPSTKLLASPLVVAEIVTRWHAMKVLFDLYCKESVRSSYLADWETSWNCSPETAGENETAGPFANGICNSYAQLPPQEKQRAYERFYRALTAHWVAVELTWVIRVSKHKTEREFDRWERKVYDRWSNNPERSLEEKLDIFEALDFVWYFLVSRIFDHSVHSGTVADWIEVAPESATPHAFSPLDLYVSHARGLRQPSRLQLNFHEALEDDCMGMFIDDLRSIIRPPHVIELLLRLAWDPKSQSGFDRPQYVRKLGVLDQTYQWQQTEADGFRTYHVIMYDIDLSDRDILSSLTATAFRVKTEESWHLTTLNDTDSTINEMQLELFREQWERYKENPWDTEMRGQIFFRQETQIQLFERIIDLEE
;
A
#
# COMPACT_ATOMS: atom_id res chain seq x y z
N MET A 1 -12.19 -42.79 -5.42
CA MET A 1 -11.53 -42.81 -6.74
C MET A 1 -10.21 -42.06 -6.60
N SER A 2 -9.07 -42.59 -7.04
CA SER A 2 -7.77 -41.95 -6.82
C SER A 2 -7.54 -40.85 -7.87
N LEU A 3 -7.01 -39.68 -7.46
CA LEU A 3 -6.59 -38.63 -8.40
C LEU A 3 -5.54 -39.13 -9.42
N GLN A 4 -4.77 -40.17 -9.06
CA GLN A 4 -3.74 -40.76 -9.90
C GLN A 4 -4.30 -41.59 -11.07
N SER A 5 -5.53 -42.10 -10.94
CA SER A 5 -6.19 -42.88 -12.00
C SER A 5 -6.90 -42.01 -13.03
N LEU A 6 -6.92 -40.69 -12.86
CA LEU A 6 -7.57 -39.77 -13.78
C LEU A 6 -6.69 -39.48 -15.01
N PRO A 7 -7.30 -39.26 -16.20
CA PRO A 7 -6.59 -38.74 -17.36
C PRO A 7 -5.91 -37.40 -17.07
N ALA A 8 -4.79 -37.12 -17.73
CA ALA A 8 -4.01 -35.90 -17.50
C ALA A 8 -4.82 -34.63 -17.78
N GLU A 9 -5.74 -34.70 -18.74
CA GLU A 9 -6.67 -33.65 -19.12
C GLU A 9 -7.64 -33.32 -17.99
N VAL A 10 -8.19 -34.36 -17.33
CA VAL A 10 -9.09 -34.19 -16.18
C VAL A 10 -8.33 -33.60 -15.00
N THR A 11 -7.13 -34.09 -14.71
CA THR A 11 -6.29 -33.54 -13.65
C THR A 11 -5.91 -32.08 -13.92
N LEU A 12 -5.62 -31.72 -15.18
CA LEU A 12 -5.37 -30.32 -15.55
C LEU A 12 -6.61 -29.44 -15.31
N GLN A 13 -7.81 -29.93 -15.61
CA GLN A 13 -9.04 -29.19 -15.28
C GLN A 13 -9.21 -29.01 -13.77
N ILE A 14 -8.91 -30.04 -12.97
CA ILE A 14 -8.92 -29.92 -11.50
C ILE A 14 -7.98 -28.81 -11.04
N PHE A 15 -6.74 -28.77 -11.55
CA PHE A 15 -5.80 -27.70 -11.22
C PHE A 15 -6.33 -26.30 -11.58
N ARG A 16 -7.04 -26.17 -12.71
CA ARG A 16 -7.60 -24.87 -13.17
C ARG A 16 -8.82 -24.42 -12.39
N LEU A 17 -9.47 -25.33 -11.67
CA LEU A 17 -10.61 -25.07 -10.80
C LEU A 17 -10.20 -24.82 -9.34
N LEU A 18 -8.91 -24.90 -9.02
CA LEU A 18 -8.44 -24.49 -7.70
C LEU A 18 -8.56 -22.97 -7.58
N ASP A 19 -8.94 -22.52 -6.39
CA ASP A 19 -9.11 -21.10 -6.12
C ASP A 19 -7.85 -20.45 -5.57
N ASN A 20 -6.76 -21.21 -5.35
CA ASN A 20 -5.52 -20.72 -4.71
C ASN A 20 -4.22 -21.30 -5.28
N ILE A 21 -3.21 -20.42 -5.40
CA ILE A 21 -1.87 -20.72 -5.92
C ILE A 21 -1.17 -21.79 -5.09
N ASP A 22 -1.24 -21.68 -3.76
CA ASP A 22 -0.59 -22.63 -2.85
C ASP A 22 -1.23 -24.00 -2.92
N ASP A 23 -2.54 -24.09 -3.11
CA ASP A 23 -3.23 -25.36 -3.27
C ASP A 23 -2.83 -26.05 -4.57
N ALA A 24 -2.66 -25.30 -5.67
CA ALA A 24 -2.10 -25.84 -6.90
C ALA A 24 -0.65 -26.34 -6.72
N LEU A 25 0.18 -25.59 -6.00
CA LEU A 25 1.56 -26.01 -5.73
C LEU A 25 1.63 -27.23 -4.80
N ARG A 26 0.79 -27.29 -3.76
CA ARG A 26 0.69 -28.41 -2.81
C ARG A 26 0.20 -29.67 -3.50
N LEU A 27 -0.87 -29.57 -4.31
CA LEU A 27 -1.40 -30.68 -5.09
C LEU A 27 -0.35 -31.21 -6.08
N GLY A 28 0.36 -30.31 -6.77
CA GLY A 28 1.46 -30.68 -7.65
C GLY A 28 2.60 -31.40 -6.93
N ARG A 29 2.88 -31.05 -5.66
CA ARG A 29 3.91 -31.69 -4.84
C ARG A 29 3.48 -33.01 -4.21
N SER A 30 2.18 -33.36 -4.24
CA SER A 30 1.68 -34.57 -3.57
C SER A 30 2.17 -35.88 -4.21
N CYS A 31 2.42 -35.90 -5.53
CA CYS A 31 3.06 -37.05 -6.17
C CYS A 31 3.73 -36.70 -7.52
N ARG A 32 4.57 -37.62 -8.02
CA ARG A 32 5.33 -37.43 -9.28
C ARG A 32 4.45 -37.20 -10.51
N GLN A 33 3.28 -37.85 -10.58
CA GLN A 33 2.36 -37.69 -11.71
C GLN A 33 1.75 -36.27 -11.73
N LEU A 34 1.26 -35.78 -10.60
CA LEU A 34 0.70 -34.44 -10.47
C LEU A 34 1.77 -33.37 -10.71
N TYR A 35 2.99 -33.58 -10.22
CA TYR A 35 4.13 -32.70 -10.51
C TYR A 35 4.43 -32.61 -12.01
N ARG A 36 4.43 -33.75 -12.72
CA ARG A 36 4.63 -33.79 -14.17
C ARG A 36 3.54 -33.04 -14.93
N ILE A 37 2.29 -33.12 -14.48
CA ILE A 37 1.18 -32.39 -15.09
C ILE A 37 1.31 -30.89 -14.85
N LEU A 38 1.62 -30.48 -13.62
CA LEU A 38 1.83 -29.08 -13.26
C LEU A 38 2.99 -28.45 -14.04
N ASN A 39 4.13 -29.14 -14.15
CA ASN A 39 5.35 -28.62 -14.79
C ASN A 39 5.47 -28.93 -16.28
N ARG A 40 4.45 -29.49 -16.92
CA ARG A 40 4.44 -29.63 -18.38
C ARG A 40 4.50 -28.22 -19.02
N PRO A 41 5.25 -28.02 -20.13
CA PRO A 41 5.32 -26.72 -20.78
C PRO A 41 3.92 -26.13 -21.05
N GLY A 42 3.71 -24.87 -20.66
CA GLY A 42 2.43 -24.16 -20.79
C GLY A 42 1.38 -24.49 -19.72
N HIS A 43 1.43 -25.67 -19.07
CA HIS A 43 0.43 -26.03 -18.04
C HIS A 43 0.53 -25.14 -16.82
N ARG A 44 1.74 -24.95 -16.27
CA ARG A 44 1.95 -24.09 -15.09
C ARG A 44 1.39 -22.68 -15.31
N HIS A 45 1.69 -22.09 -16.46
CA HIS A 45 1.15 -20.79 -16.85
C HIS A 45 -0.38 -20.81 -16.92
N THR A 46 -0.95 -21.81 -17.60
CA THR A 46 -2.41 -21.94 -17.76
C THR A 46 -3.13 -22.10 -16.42
N ILE A 47 -2.58 -22.92 -15.52
CA ILE A 47 -3.13 -23.18 -14.18
C ILE A 47 -3.09 -21.91 -13.34
N MET A 48 -1.90 -21.29 -13.21
CA MET A 48 -1.74 -20.08 -12.40
C MET A 48 -2.55 -18.91 -12.95
N LYS A 49 -2.61 -18.77 -14.28
CA LYS A 49 -3.49 -17.79 -14.94
C LYS A 49 -4.96 -18.00 -14.59
N SER A 50 -5.44 -19.25 -14.63
CA SER A 50 -6.83 -19.58 -14.29
C SER A 50 -7.15 -19.17 -12.85
N ILE A 51 -6.26 -19.47 -11.89
CA ILE A 51 -6.40 -19.07 -10.49
C ILE A 51 -6.43 -17.53 -10.38
N ILE A 52 -5.42 -16.84 -10.93
CA ILE A 52 -5.31 -15.37 -10.86
C ILE A 52 -6.55 -14.67 -11.42
N VAL A 53 -7.15 -15.19 -12.50
CA VAL A 53 -8.37 -14.62 -13.09
C VAL A 53 -9.62 -14.93 -12.25
N GLY A 54 -9.68 -16.09 -11.60
CA GLY A 54 -10.82 -16.53 -10.81
C GLY A 54 -10.87 -15.93 -9.40
N SER A 55 -9.72 -15.60 -8.81
CA SER A 55 -9.62 -15.24 -7.39
C SER A 55 -9.75 -13.73 -7.15
N LYS A 56 -10.60 -13.35 -6.19
CA LYS A 56 -10.85 -11.93 -5.85
C LYS A 56 -9.64 -11.22 -5.23
N TYR A 57 -8.78 -11.95 -4.53
CA TYR A 57 -7.60 -11.38 -3.87
C TYR A 57 -6.45 -11.06 -4.84
N HIS A 58 -6.56 -11.46 -6.11
CA HIS A 58 -5.65 -11.06 -7.19
C HIS A 58 -6.18 -9.88 -8.04
N LYS A 59 -7.27 -9.22 -7.62
CA LYS A 59 -7.94 -8.12 -8.36
C LYS A 59 -6.97 -7.01 -8.79
N HIS A 60 -5.96 -6.71 -7.96
CA HIS A 60 -5.02 -5.61 -8.18
C HIS A 60 -3.71 -6.03 -8.87
N ASP A 61 -3.43 -7.32 -8.96
CA ASP A 61 -2.12 -7.84 -9.37
C ASP A 61 -1.74 -7.52 -10.81
N LEU A 62 -2.72 -7.55 -11.71
CA LEU A 62 -2.50 -7.22 -13.10
C LEU A 62 -2.12 -5.74 -13.28
N GLN A 63 -2.76 -4.88 -12.50
CA GLN A 63 -2.48 -3.44 -12.49
C GLN A 63 -1.09 -3.17 -11.91
N LEU A 64 -0.78 -3.81 -10.78
CA LEU A 64 0.55 -3.74 -10.17
C LEU A 64 1.63 -4.22 -11.13
N SER A 65 1.48 -5.35 -11.81
CA SER A 65 2.49 -5.84 -12.75
C SER A 65 2.83 -4.84 -13.85
N GLN A 66 1.87 -4.04 -14.34
CA GLN A 66 2.19 -2.98 -15.28
C GLN A 66 2.97 -1.83 -14.62
N LEU A 67 2.51 -1.40 -13.44
CA LEU A 67 3.10 -0.30 -12.68
C LEU A 67 4.53 -0.63 -12.21
N THR A 68 4.75 -1.81 -11.65
CA THR A 68 6.06 -2.28 -11.18
C THR A 68 7.05 -2.46 -12.33
N GLN A 69 6.60 -2.93 -13.50
CA GLN A 69 7.45 -3.01 -14.69
C GLN A 69 7.84 -1.63 -15.21
N PHE A 70 6.94 -0.65 -15.11
CA PHE A 70 7.29 0.73 -15.44
C PHE A 70 8.28 1.30 -14.42
N HIS A 71 8.02 1.15 -13.12
CA HIS A 71 8.92 1.59 -12.06
C HIS A 71 10.32 0.96 -12.19
N ALA A 72 10.41 -0.34 -12.48
CA ALA A 72 11.70 -1.02 -12.69
C ALA A 72 12.53 -0.40 -13.83
N LYS A 73 11.88 0.02 -14.92
CA LYS A 73 12.56 0.76 -16.01
C LYS A 73 13.04 2.14 -15.54
N CYS A 74 12.26 2.81 -14.69
CA CYS A 74 12.65 4.08 -14.10
C CYS A 74 13.85 3.90 -13.15
N THR A 75 13.92 2.80 -12.40
CA THR A 75 15.05 2.47 -11.52
C THR A 75 16.38 2.40 -12.28
N GLU A 76 16.39 1.90 -13.52
CA GLU A 76 17.59 1.92 -14.38
C GLU A 76 18.06 3.34 -14.71
N ILE A 77 17.12 4.26 -14.93
CA ILE A 77 17.41 5.69 -15.17
C ILE A 77 17.92 6.33 -13.88
N TYR A 78 17.27 6.05 -12.75
CA TYR A 78 17.67 6.56 -11.44
C TYR A 78 19.07 6.12 -11.03
N ALA A 79 19.59 5.02 -11.57
CA ALA A 79 20.98 4.63 -11.32
C ALA A 79 21.99 5.71 -11.73
N THR A 80 21.66 6.53 -12.74
CA THR A 80 22.56 7.55 -13.31
C THR A 80 22.03 8.98 -13.18
N GLN A 81 20.74 9.15 -12.90
CA GLN A 81 20.09 10.46 -12.86
C GLN A 81 19.26 10.61 -11.59
N SER A 82 19.25 11.80 -11.00
CA SER A 82 18.47 12.08 -9.79
C SER A 82 16.95 12.04 -10.00
N ARG A 83 16.47 12.02 -11.25
CA ARG A 83 15.05 12.14 -11.62
C ARG A 83 14.76 11.52 -12.98
N LEU A 84 13.47 11.41 -13.32
CA LEU A 84 13.03 11.01 -14.65
C LEU A 84 13.14 12.15 -15.68
N PRO A 85 13.89 11.97 -16.79
CA PRO A 85 13.89 12.88 -17.92
C PRO A 85 12.49 13.11 -18.47
N MET A 86 12.21 14.33 -18.92
CA MET A 86 10.95 14.63 -19.59
C MET A 86 10.68 13.62 -20.72
N SER A 87 11.66 13.25 -21.56
CA SER A 87 11.45 12.27 -22.63
C SER A 87 10.90 10.91 -22.15
N CYS A 88 11.28 10.45 -20.96
CA CYS A 88 10.89 9.16 -20.38
C CYS A 88 9.60 9.20 -19.55
N ARG A 89 9.09 10.40 -19.25
CA ARG A 89 7.86 10.57 -18.46
C ARG A 89 6.63 10.06 -19.23
N PRO A 90 5.71 9.36 -18.55
CA PRO A 90 4.52 8.79 -19.17
C PRO A 90 3.60 9.88 -19.70
N ASP A 91 2.97 9.62 -20.84
CA ASP A 91 1.90 10.45 -21.38
C ASP A 91 0.52 9.99 -20.87
N THR A 92 -0.52 10.75 -21.20
CA THR A 92 -1.91 10.43 -20.87
C THR A 92 -2.34 9.03 -21.31
N GLY A 93 -1.85 8.56 -22.45
CA GLY A 93 -2.19 7.23 -22.98
C GLY A 93 -1.63 6.13 -22.08
N MET A 94 -0.38 6.29 -21.64
CA MET A 94 0.25 5.42 -20.67
C MET A 94 -0.47 5.46 -19.32
N VAL A 95 -0.76 6.65 -18.78
CA VAL A 95 -1.52 6.82 -17.52
C VAL A 95 -2.85 6.07 -17.58
N LYS A 96 -3.61 6.24 -18.66
CA LYS A 96 -4.87 5.51 -18.86
C LYS A 96 -4.66 4.00 -18.82
N SER A 97 -3.62 3.49 -19.48
CA SER A 97 -3.33 2.05 -19.50
C SER A 97 -3.02 1.49 -18.10
N PHE A 98 -2.38 2.28 -17.23
CA PHE A 98 -2.10 1.90 -15.86
C PHE A 98 -3.34 1.85 -14.97
N HIS A 99 -4.38 2.65 -15.26
CA HIS A 99 -5.65 2.57 -14.53
C HIS A 99 -6.49 1.36 -14.94
N GLU A 100 -6.42 0.96 -16.21
CA GLU A 100 -7.28 -0.02 -16.85
C GLU A 100 -6.42 -1.04 -17.63
N PRO A 101 -5.71 -1.93 -16.92
CA PRO A 101 -4.78 -2.84 -17.55
C PRO A 101 -5.51 -3.91 -18.38
N SER A 102 -4.99 -4.22 -19.57
CA SER A 102 -5.59 -5.25 -20.42
C SER A 102 -5.33 -6.65 -19.88
N THR A 103 -6.39 -7.46 -19.75
CA THR A 103 -6.31 -8.89 -19.39
C THR A 103 -5.47 -9.71 -20.38
N LYS A 104 -5.23 -9.19 -21.59
CA LYS A 104 -4.33 -9.79 -22.58
C LYS A 104 -2.90 -9.94 -22.09
N LEU A 105 -2.45 -9.11 -21.13
CA LEU A 105 -1.12 -9.23 -20.55
C LEU A 105 -0.89 -10.57 -19.82
N LEU A 106 -1.95 -11.19 -19.29
CA LEU A 106 -1.87 -12.51 -18.66
C LEU A 106 -1.56 -13.63 -19.69
N ALA A 107 -1.55 -13.33 -20.99
CA ALA A 107 -0.99 -14.24 -21.99
C ALA A 107 0.53 -14.42 -21.82
N SER A 108 1.23 -13.45 -21.23
CA SER A 108 2.66 -13.54 -20.95
C SER A 108 2.94 -14.44 -19.73
N PRO A 109 3.79 -15.47 -19.86
CA PRO A 109 4.23 -16.28 -18.74
C PRO A 109 5.00 -15.48 -17.68
N LEU A 110 5.69 -14.42 -18.08
CA LEU A 110 6.45 -13.57 -17.16
C LEU A 110 5.54 -12.79 -16.22
N VAL A 111 4.42 -12.24 -16.72
CA VAL A 111 3.45 -11.51 -15.89
C VAL A 111 2.83 -12.46 -14.85
N VAL A 112 2.43 -13.66 -15.27
CA VAL A 112 1.88 -14.67 -14.36
C VAL A 112 2.91 -15.10 -13.32
N ALA A 113 4.17 -15.29 -13.72
CA ALA A 113 5.25 -15.64 -12.79
C ALA A 113 5.52 -14.51 -11.79
N GLU A 114 5.51 -13.25 -12.22
CA GLU A 114 5.67 -12.08 -11.34
C GLU A 114 4.58 -12.04 -10.26
N ILE A 115 3.32 -12.26 -10.63
CA ILE A 115 2.18 -12.29 -9.69
C ILE A 115 2.35 -13.44 -8.69
N VAL A 116 2.71 -14.64 -9.15
CA VAL A 116 2.98 -15.78 -8.26
C VAL A 116 4.14 -15.47 -7.30
N THR A 117 5.22 -14.86 -7.79
CA THR A 117 6.36 -14.46 -6.94
C THR A 117 5.94 -13.40 -5.92
N ARG A 118 5.14 -12.40 -6.31
CA ARG A 118 4.60 -11.39 -5.40
C ARG A 118 3.75 -12.03 -4.30
N TRP A 119 2.84 -12.93 -4.67
CA TRP A 119 2.04 -13.73 -3.74
C TRP A 119 2.91 -14.49 -2.73
N HIS A 120 4.04 -15.07 -3.14
CA HIS A 120 4.90 -15.75 -2.16
C HIS A 120 5.75 -14.79 -1.33
N ALA A 121 6.26 -13.72 -1.93
CA ALA A 121 7.13 -12.76 -1.25
C ALA A 121 6.38 -11.98 -0.15
N MET A 122 5.11 -11.61 -0.39
CA MET A 122 4.34 -10.81 0.57
C MET A 122 3.95 -11.60 1.84
N LYS A 123 4.15 -12.92 1.86
CA LYS A 123 4.02 -13.71 3.10
C LYS A 123 4.97 -13.25 4.17
N VAL A 124 6.13 -12.69 3.82
CA VAL A 124 7.07 -12.14 4.81
C VAL A 124 6.40 -11.10 5.69
N LEU A 125 5.64 -10.16 5.12
CA LEU A 125 4.94 -9.12 5.88
C LEU A 125 3.78 -9.70 6.69
N PHE A 126 3.04 -10.67 6.15
CA PHE A 126 1.98 -11.34 6.89
C PHE A 126 2.52 -12.19 8.04
N ASP A 127 3.65 -12.86 7.84
CA ASP A 127 4.31 -13.64 8.89
C ASP A 127 4.77 -12.70 10.02
N LEU A 128 5.23 -11.49 9.72
CA LEU A 128 5.49 -10.47 10.75
C LEU A 128 4.23 -10.06 11.49
N TYR A 129 3.14 -9.81 10.77
CA TYR A 129 1.84 -9.49 11.37
C TYR A 129 1.35 -10.57 12.33
N CYS A 130 1.62 -11.84 12.01
CA CYS A 130 1.26 -13.00 12.83
C CYS A 130 2.26 -13.30 13.97
N LYS A 131 3.41 -12.62 14.06
CA LYS A 131 4.37 -12.85 15.14
C LYS A 131 3.92 -12.16 16.42
N GLU A 132 3.96 -12.89 17.52
CA GLU A 132 3.51 -12.38 18.83
C GLU A 132 4.31 -11.15 19.28
N SER A 133 5.65 -11.19 19.17
CA SER A 133 6.49 -10.06 19.61
C SER A 133 6.25 -8.79 18.78
N VAL A 134 6.15 -8.92 17.45
CA VAL A 134 5.88 -7.80 16.55
C VAL A 134 4.49 -7.24 16.83
N ARG A 135 3.51 -8.13 17.02
CA ARG A 135 2.14 -7.78 17.34
C ARG A 135 2.03 -7.02 18.66
N SER A 136 2.69 -7.48 19.72
CA SER A 136 2.65 -6.81 21.02
C SER A 136 3.22 -5.39 20.93
N SER A 137 4.31 -5.21 20.17
CA SER A 137 4.87 -3.87 19.91
C SER A 137 3.92 -3.02 19.06
N TYR A 138 3.30 -3.58 18.03
CA TYR A 138 2.32 -2.88 17.19
C TYR A 138 1.13 -2.37 18.00
N LEU A 139 0.52 -3.24 18.82
CA LEU A 139 -0.62 -2.88 19.66
C LEU A 139 -0.27 -1.86 20.75
N ALA A 140 0.97 -1.84 21.25
CA ALA A 140 1.41 -0.84 22.22
C ALA A 140 1.64 0.56 21.62
N ASP A 141 1.76 0.68 20.30
CA ASP A 141 2.18 1.89 19.58
C ASP A 141 0.99 2.71 19.02
N TRP A 142 -0.19 2.59 19.62
CA TRP A 142 -1.40 3.23 19.09
C TRP A 142 -1.31 4.76 19.13
N GLU A 143 -0.95 5.35 20.28
CA GLU A 143 -0.98 6.81 20.53
C GLU A 143 -0.01 7.61 19.62
N THR A 144 1.07 6.99 19.14
CA THR A 144 2.15 7.59 18.34
C THR A 144 1.93 7.47 16.82
N SER A 145 1.05 6.56 16.38
CA SER A 145 0.79 6.34 14.95
C SER A 145 -0.10 7.42 14.29
N TRP A 146 -0.87 8.16 15.09
CA TRP A 146 -1.86 9.14 14.64
C TRP A 146 -1.57 10.58 15.03
N ASN A 147 -0.92 10.79 16.18
CA ASN A 147 -0.51 12.11 16.63
C ASN A 147 0.97 12.30 16.30
N CYS A 148 1.28 13.22 15.38
CA CYS A 148 2.64 13.61 15.04
C CYS A 148 3.43 14.06 16.27
N SER A 149 4.11 13.12 16.93
CA SER A 149 5.41 13.27 17.60
C SER A 149 5.77 11.93 18.25
N PRO A 150 6.84 11.24 17.83
CA PRO A 150 7.29 10.05 18.53
C PRO A 150 8.07 10.46 19.79
N GLU A 151 7.39 10.58 20.93
CA GLU A 151 8.06 10.47 22.24
C GLU A 151 7.96 9.02 22.74
N THR A 152 8.63 8.09 22.07
CA THR A 152 8.74 6.72 22.59
C THR A 152 9.93 6.61 23.55
N ALA A 153 9.65 6.77 24.85
CA ALA A 153 10.48 6.22 25.91
C ALA A 153 10.09 4.74 26.11
N GLY A 154 10.86 3.81 25.53
CA GLY A 154 10.64 2.37 25.71
C GLY A 154 11.83 1.53 25.26
N GLU A 155 12.40 0.77 26.20
CA GLU A 155 13.61 -0.03 26.01
C GLU A 155 13.39 -1.23 25.06
N ASN A 156 14.30 -1.35 24.08
CA ASN A 156 14.96 -2.59 23.66
C ASN A 156 14.12 -3.84 23.34
N GLU A 157 13.23 -3.79 22.35
CA GLU A 157 12.92 -4.99 21.57
C GLU A 157 12.77 -4.66 20.08
N THR A 158 13.89 -4.55 19.35
CA THR A 158 13.85 -4.87 17.92
C THR A 158 13.39 -6.32 17.82
N ALA A 159 12.12 -6.54 17.47
CA ALA A 159 11.59 -7.85 17.15
C ALA A 159 12.33 -8.39 15.92
N GLY A 160 13.51 -8.97 16.17
CA GLY A 160 14.26 -9.67 15.15
C GLY A 160 13.43 -10.84 14.63
N PRO A 161 13.72 -11.35 13.43
CA PRO A 161 12.96 -12.43 12.82
C PRO A 161 13.00 -13.75 13.63
N PHE A 162 13.80 -13.81 14.70
CA PHE A 162 14.12 -14.97 15.52
C PHE A 162 13.35 -15.07 16.86
N ALA A 163 12.47 -14.12 17.18
CA ALA A 163 11.56 -14.28 18.31
C ALA A 163 10.54 -15.40 17.98
N ASN A 164 10.55 -16.47 18.77
CA ASN A 164 9.72 -17.65 18.53
C ASN A 164 8.33 -17.43 19.15
N GLY A 165 7.30 -17.27 18.32
CA GLY A 165 5.92 -17.22 18.77
C GLY A 165 4.98 -16.72 17.68
N ILE A 166 4.00 -17.53 17.31
CA ILE A 166 2.86 -17.10 16.49
C ILE A 166 1.78 -16.61 17.44
N CYS A 167 1.07 -15.54 17.09
CA CYS A 167 0.03 -15.00 17.94
C CYS A 167 -1.12 -15.99 18.15
N ASN A 168 -1.66 -16.00 19.37
CA ASN A 168 -2.69 -16.98 19.77
C ASN A 168 -3.92 -16.92 18.85
N SER A 169 -4.35 -15.71 18.46
CA SER A 169 -5.47 -15.51 17.54
C SER A 169 -5.27 -16.25 16.22
N TYR A 170 -4.09 -16.11 15.59
CA TYR A 170 -3.81 -16.81 14.34
C TYR A 170 -3.56 -18.31 14.58
N ALA A 171 -2.86 -18.69 15.65
CA ALA A 171 -2.53 -20.07 15.95
C ALA A 171 -3.78 -20.97 16.06
N GLN A 172 -4.85 -20.44 16.66
CA GLN A 172 -6.13 -21.13 16.88
C GLN A 172 -6.99 -21.26 15.61
N LEU A 173 -6.71 -20.49 14.55
CA LEU A 173 -7.50 -20.55 13.32
C LEU A 173 -7.37 -21.91 12.60
N PRO A 174 -8.49 -22.44 12.08
CA PRO A 174 -8.49 -23.53 11.11
C PRO A 174 -7.63 -23.22 9.88
N PRO A 175 -7.10 -24.23 9.17
CA PRO A 175 -6.25 -24.01 7.99
C PRO A 175 -6.89 -23.16 6.88
N GLN A 176 -8.20 -23.30 6.66
CA GLN A 176 -8.94 -22.51 5.67
C GLN A 176 -9.02 -21.03 6.08
N GLU A 177 -9.23 -20.75 7.36
CA GLU A 177 -9.29 -19.39 7.88
C GLU A 177 -7.92 -18.72 7.90
N LYS A 178 -6.86 -19.47 8.19
CA LYS A 178 -5.46 -18.99 8.04
C LYS A 178 -5.16 -18.56 6.61
N GLN A 179 -5.64 -19.34 5.63
CA GLN A 179 -5.49 -19.02 4.22
C GLN A 179 -6.31 -17.78 3.84
N ARG A 180 -7.57 -17.70 4.29
CA ARG A 180 -8.43 -16.52 4.07
C ARG A 180 -7.84 -15.24 4.69
N ALA A 181 -7.25 -15.34 5.88
CA ALA A 181 -6.58 -14.21 6.54
C ALA A 181 -5.43 -13.67 5.67
N TYR A 182 -4.62 -14.57 5.10
CA TYR A 182 -3.55 -14.18 4.18
C TYR A 182 -4.10 -13.58 2.87
N GLU A 183 -5.14 -14.16 2.29
CA GLU A 183 -5.79 -13.64 1.08
C GLU A 183 -6.33 -12.21 1.29
N ARG A 184 -6.93 -11.95 2.45
CA ARG A 184 -7.42 -10.61 2.84
C ARG A 184 -6.27 -9.62 3.01
N PHE A 185 -5.25 -9.99 3.78
CA PHE A 185 -4.04 -9.17 3.95
C PHE A 185 -3.40 -8.83 2.61
N TYR A 186 -3.21 -9.82 1.74
CA TYR A 186 -2.60 -9.64 0.43
C TYR A 186 -3.44 -8.72 -0.47
N ARG A 187 -4.76 -8.88 -0.47
CA ARG A 187 -5.68 -8.00 -1.22
C ARG A 187 -5.57 -6.55 -0.76
N ALA A 188 -5.59 -6.31 0.55
CA ALA A 188 -5.45 -4.97 1.12
C ALA A 188 -4.10 -4.34 0.81
N LEU A 189 -3.02 -5.09 1.02
CA LEU A 189 -1.65 -4.68 0.72
C LEU A 189 -1.48 -4.29 -0.75
N THR A 190 -1.99 -5.11 -1.67
CA THR A 190 -1.90 -4.84 -3.10
C THR A 190 -2.81 -3.71 -3.55
N ALA A 191 -3.97 -3.53 -2.91
CA ALA A 191 -4.81 -2.36 -3.13
C ALA A 191 -4.01 -1.08 -2.79
N HIS A 192 -3.54 -0.92 -1.56
CA HIS A 192 -2.81 0.28 -1.17
C HIS A 192 -1.53 0.49 -2.01
N TRP A 193 -0.81 -0.58 -2.37
CA TRP A 193 0.33 -0.47 -3.28
C TRP A 193 -0.06 0.10 -4.65
N VAL A 194 -1.22 -0.27 -5.23
CA VAL A 194 -1.70 0.38 -6.46
C VAL A 194 -1.91 1.87 -6.26
N ALA A 195 -2.39 2.30 -5.07
CA ALA A 195 -2.55 3.71 -4.73
C ALA A 195 -1.23 4.46 -4.86
N VAL A 196 -0.23 3.99 -4.11
CA VAL A 196 1.12 4.55 -4.06
C VAL A 196 1.70 4.68 -5.48
N GLU A 197 1.60 3.62 -6.29
CA GLU A 197 2.15 3.60 -7.64
C GLU A 197 1.42 4.53 -8.60
N LEU A 198 0.09 4.55 -8.60
CA LEU A 198 -0.68 5.44 -9.47
C LEU A 198 -0.41 6.91 -9.15
N THR A 199 -0.31 7.23 -7.86
CA THR A 199 0.01 8.58 -7.40
C THR A 199 1.38 9.00 -7.87
N TRP A 200 2.38 8.15 -7.67
CA TRP A 200 3.72 8.39 -8.17
C TRP A 200 3.72 8.57 -9.70
N VAL A 201 3.03 7.70 -10.44
CA VAL A 201 2.91 7.82 -11.91
C VAL A 201 2.29 9.15 -12.31
N ILE A 202 1.20 9.60 -11.69
CA ILE A 202 0.54 10.87 -12.02
C ILE A 202 1.49 12.04 -11.78
N ARG A 203 2.22 12.02 -10.66
CA ARG A 203 3.22 13.05 -10.31
C ARG A 203 4.34 13.13 -11.35
N VAL A 204 4.81 12.00 -11.86
CA VAL A 204 5.89 11.97 -12.86
C VAL A 204 5.40 12.05 -14.31
N SER A 205 4.08 12.13 -14.55
CA SER A 205 3.52 12.16 -15.92
C SER A 205 3.63 13.52 -16.58
N LYS A 206 3.58 13.53 -17.91
CA LYS A 206 3.36 14.73 -18.71
C LYS A 206 1.86 15.00 -18.80
N HIS A 207 1.44 16.18 -18.37
CA HIS A 207 0.06 16.63 -18.51
C HIS A 207 0.05 17.84 -19.43
N LYS A 208 -0.87 17.87 -20.40
CA LYS A 208 -0.95 19.00 -21.35
C LYS A 208 -1.65 20.20 -20.72
N THR A 209 -2.48 19.96 -19.71
CA THR A 209 -3.30 20.97 -19.03
C THR A 209 -3.51 20.61 -17.57
N GLU A 210 -3.72 21.62 -16.72
CA GLU A 210 -4.10 21.46 -15.32
C GLU A 210 -5.34 20.57 -15.14
N ARG A 211 -6.36 20.78 -15.98
CA ARG A 211 -7.59 19.98 -15.98
C ARG A 211 -7.37 18.48 -16.21
N GLU A 212 -6.32 18.13 -16.96
CA GLU A 212 -5.96 16.74 -17.22
C GLU A 212 -5.28 16.12 -16.01
N PHE A 213 -4.37 16.85 -15.38
CA PHE A 213 -3.76 16.48 -14.10
C PHE A 213 -4.84 16.28 -13.03
N ASP A 214 -5.68 17.28 -12.78
CA ASP A 214 -6.76 17.24 -11.79
C ASP A 214 -7.71 16.08 -12.01
N ARG A 215 -7.99 15.73 -13.28
CA ARG A 215 -8.85 14.60 -13.63
C ARG A 215 -8.24 13.29 -13.17
N TRP A 216 -6.95 13.06 -13.44
CA TRP A 216 -6.28 11.82 -13.05
C TRP A 216 -6.05 11.75 -11.56
N GLU A 217 -5.63 12.85 -10.96
CA GLU A 217 -5.48 12.98 -9.51
C GLU A 217 -6.80 12.66 -8.81
N ARG A 218 -7.91 13.29 -9.23
CA ARG A 218 -9.24 13.00 -8.69
C ARG A 218 -9.64 11.54 -8.88
N LYS A 219 -9.32 10.94 -10.02
CA LYS A 219 -9.62 9.52 -10.27
C LYS A 219 -8.89 8.60 -9.29
N VAL A 220 -7.65 8.93 -8.90
CA VAL A 220 -6.94 8.18 -7.86
C VAL A 220 -7.52 8.50 -6.50
N TYR A 221 -7.69 9.78 -6.16
CA TYR A 221 -8.29 10.22 -4.91
C TYR A 221 -9.64 9.53 -4.64
N ASP A 222 -10.60 9.61 -5.56
CA ASP A 222 -11.92 8.98 -5.43
C ASP A 222 -11.82 7.46 -5.25
N ARG A 223 -10.86 6.81 -5.94
CA ARG A 223 -10.60 5.38 -5.78
C ARG A 223 -10.15 5.03 -4.37
N TRP A 224 -9.64 5.96 -3.57
CA TRP A 224 -9.12 5.70 -2.24
C TRP A 224 -9.95 6.31 -1.12
N SER A 225 -10.60 7.44 -1.36
CA SER A 225 -11.44 8.12 -0.37
C SER A 225 -12.93 7.82 -0.51
N ASN A 226 -13.36 7.27 -1.66
CA ASN A 226 -14.77 6.98 -1.91
C ASN A 226 -14.98 5.92 -2.99
N ASN A 227 -14.58 4.68 -2.70
CA ASN A 227 -14.75 3.56 -3.62
C ASN A 227 -16.01 2.74 -3.30
N PRO A 228 -17.10 2.89 -4.08
CA PRO A 228 -18.34 2.15 -3.84
C PRO A 228 -18.25 0.67 -4.19
N GLU A 229 -17.20 0.23 -4.90
CA GLU A 229 -17.01 -1.18 -5.25
C GLU A 229 -16.34 -1.98 -4.13
N ARG A 230 -15.81 -1.32 -3.09
CA ARG A 230 -15.19 -2.00 -1.94
C ARG A 230 -16.21 -2.28 -0.87
N SER A 231 -16.16 -3.48 -0.32
CA SER A 231 -16.88 -3.78 0.91
C SER A 231 -16.26 -3.03 2.10
N LEU A 232 -17.06 -2.72 3.12
CA LEU A 232 -16.58 -2.24 4.42
C LEU A 232 -15.45 -3.14 4.99
N GLU A 233 -15.56 -4.46 4.86
CA GLU A 233 -14.48 -5.41 5.20
C GLU A 233 -13.18 -5.08 4.47
N GLU A 234 -13.24 -4.86 3.15
CA GLU A 234 -12.05 -4.54 2.35
C GLU A 234 -11.45 -3.17 2.72
N LYS A 235 -12.28 -2.20 3.13
CA LYS A 235 -11.82 -0.88 3.57
C LYS A 235 -11.10 -0.95 4.92
N LEU A 236 -11.65 -1.69 5.88
CA LEU A 236 -11.00 -1.95 7.18
C LEU A 236 -9.73 -2.80 7.02
N ASP A 237 -9.74 -3.78 6.10
CA ASP A 237 -8.56 -4.55 5.73
C ASP A 237 -7.44 -3.64 5.19
N ILE A 238 -7.77 -2.67 4.32
CA ILE A 238 -6.82 -1.67 3.79
C ILE A 238 -6.29 -0.77 4.90
N PHE A 239 -7.18 -0.29 5.77
CA PHE A 239 -6.84 0.55 6.91
C PHE A 239 -5.82 -0.12 7.83
N GLU A 240 -6.06 -1.37 8.23
CA GLU A 240 -5.14 -2.17 9.04
C GLU A 240 -3.80 -2.42 8.32
N ALA A 241 -3.84 -2.77 7.03
CA ALA A 241 -2.61 -2.99 6.27
C ALA A 241 -1.77 -1.71 6.15
N LEU A 242 -2.42 -0.55 6.04
CA LEU A 242 -1.78 0.76 6.00
C LEU A 242 -1.14 1.10 7.35
N ASP A 243 -1.89 1.01 8.44
CA ASP A 243 -1.38 1.23 9.81
C ASP A 243 -0.20 0.28 10.10
N PHE A 244 -0.36 -1.02 9.88
CA PHE A 244 0.69 -1.98 10.16
C PHE A 244 1.94 -1.82 9.26
N VAL A 245 1.77 -1.83 7.93
CA VAL A 245 2.92 -1.92 7.00
C VAL A 245 3.57 -0.58 6.75
N TRP A 246 2.80 0.50 6.62
CA TRP A 246 3.31 1.81 6.24
C TRP A 246 3.53 2.72 7.43
N TYR A 247 2.71 2.68 8.47
CA TYR A 247 2.94 3.50 9.65
C TYR A 247 3.88 2.79 10.62
N PHE A 248 3.44 1.68 11.21
CA PHE A 248 4.20 0.96 12.22
C PHE A 248 5.55 0.42 11.71
N LEU A 249 5.56 -0.44 10.67
CA LEU A 249 6.82 -1.05 10.22
C LEU A 249 7.81 -0.02 9.66
N VAL A 250 7.34 1.05 9.01
CA VAL A 250 8.23 2.11 8.53
C VAL A 250 8.76 2.94 9.69
N SER A 251 7.94 3.33 10.68
CA SER A 251 8.44 3.99 11.90
C SER A 251 9.55 3.17 12.53
N ARG A 252 9.32 1.86 12.71
CA ARG A 252 10.30 0.95 13.31
C ARG A 252 11.61 0.83 12.55
N ILE A 253 11.62 1.08 11.23
CA ILE A 253 12.87 1.15 10.45
C ILE A 253 13.71 2.37 10.88
N PHE A 254 13.07 3.48 11.28
CA PHE A 254 13.71 4.77 11.57
C PHE A 254 13.77 5.13 13.06
N ASP A 255 13.06 4.43 13.95
CA ASP A 255 13.02 4.67 15.41
C ASP A 255 14.39 4.55 16.09
N HIS A 256 15.35 3.84 15.49
CA HIS A 256 16.70 3.71 16.05
C HIS A 256 17.53 4.94 15.70
N SER A 257 17.58 5.89 16.64
CA SER A 257 18.34 7.17 16.56
C SER A 257 19.83 7.02 16.22
N VAL A 258 20.43 5.86 16.47
CA VAL A 258 21.82 5.57 16.09
C VAL A 258 21.94 5.17 14.60
N HIS A 259 20.83 4.89 13.92
CA HIS A 259 20.80 4.26 12.59
C HIS A 259 20.05 5.08 11.54
N SER A 260 19.10 5.93 11.93
CA SER A 260 18.37 6.82 11.00
C SER A 260 19.29 7.85 10.35
N GLY A 261 20.30 8.35 11.07
CA GLY A 261 21.15 9.44 10.58
C GLY A 261 20.36 10.72 10.37
N THR A 262 20.88 11.66 9.57
CA THR A 262 20.19 12.89 9.18
C THR A 262 19.57 12.75 7.78
N VAL A 263 18.67 13.67 7.38
CA VAL A 263 18.16 13.71 6.00
C VAL A 263 19.30 13.81 4.97
N ALA A 264 20.43 14.45 5.34
CA ALA A 264 21.61 14.55 4.48
C ALA A 264 22.34 13.21 4.28
N ASP A 265 22.15 12.23 5.17
CA ASP A 265 22.65 10.87 4.96
C ASP A 265 21.83 10.10 3.92
N TRP A 266 20.58 10.51 3.70
CA TRP A 266 19.62 9.86 2.80
C TRP A 266 19.48 10.56 1.46
N ILE A 267 19.79 11.85 1.38
CA ILE A 267 19.67 12.64 0.17
C ILE A 267 21.06 13.15 -0.21
N GLU A 268 21.45 12.86 -1.44
CA GLU A 268 22.77 13.14 -1.96
C GLU A 268 23.18 14.62 -1.80
N VAL A 269 24.30 14.85 -1.11
CA VAL A 269 24.99 16.14 -1.04
C VAL A 269 25.94 16.26 -2.25
N ALA A 270 25.39 16.16 -3.47
CA ALA A 270 26.20 16.25 -4.68
C ALA A 270 26.40 17.72 -5.11
N PRO A 271 27.61 18.09 -5.58
CA PRO A 271 27.84 19.40 -6.18
C PRO A 271 27.16 19.52 -7.54
N GLU A 272 26.49 20.67 -7.73
CA GLU A 272 25.92 21.40 -8.89
C GLU A 272 25.84 20.80 -10.32
N SER A 273 26.60 19.75 -10.67
CA SER A 273 26.80 19.27 -12.06
C SER A 273 25.76 18.27 -12.59
N ALA A 274 24.86 17.74 -11.75
CA ALA A 274 23.86 16.75 -12.14
C ALA A 274 22.41 17.28 -12.13
N THR A 275 22.20 18.55 -11.76
CA THR A 275 20.86 19.16 -11.63
C THR A 275 20.74 20.40 -12.53
N PRO A 276 19.56 20.65 -13.11
CA PRO A 276 19.30 21.93 -13.77
C PRO A 276 19.37 23.03 -12.71
N HIS A 277 20.19 24.07 -12.94
CA HIS A 277 20.25 25.31 -12.14
C HIS A 277 21.09 25.32 -10.84
N ALA A 278 22.08 24.42 -10.69
CA ALA A 278 23.12 24.54 -9.65
C ALA A 278 22.64 24.50 -8.18
N PHE A 279 21.62 23.68 -7.90
CA PHE A 279 21.18 23.32 -6.53
C PHE A 279 21.48 21.84 -6.25
N SER A 280 21.90 21.51 -5.03
CA SER A 280 22.05 20.09 -4.65
C SER A 280 20.67 19.42 -4.51
N PRO A 281 20.58 18.09 -4.66
CA PRO A 281 19.35 17.35 -4.35
C PRO A 281 18.79 17.64 -2.94
N LEU A 282 19.67 17.84 -1.96
CA LEU A 282 19.28 18.20 -0.60
C LEU A 282 18.66 19.60 -0.51
N ASP A 283 19.23 20.61 -1.18
CA ASP A 283 18.65 21.97 -1.21
C ASP A 283 17.22 21.95 -1.76
N LEU A 284 17.00 21.16 -2.81
CA LEU A 284 15.72 21.02 -3.47
C LEU A 284 14.69 20.32 -2.59
N TYR A 285 15.12 19.25 -1.91
CA TYR A 285 14.26 18.54 -0.97
C TYR A 285 13.86 19.42 0.21
N VAL A 286 14.82 20.08 0.88
CA VAL A 286 14.52 20.94 2.03
C VAL A 286 13.65 22.13 1.63
N SER A 287 13.86 22.68 0.42
CA SER A 287 12.99 23.73 -0.13
C SER A 287 11.55 23.23 -0.32
N HIS A 288 11.39 22.01 -0.87
CA HIS A 288 10.09 21.36 -1.00
C HIS A 288 9.41 21.11 0.35
N ALA A 289 10.13 20.50 1.29
CA ALA A 289 9.62 20.17 2.62
C ALA A 289 9.16 21.43 3.38
N ARG A 290 9.82 22.57 3.17
CA ARG A 290 9.43 23.87 3.75
C ARG A 290 8.37 24.63 2.96
N GLY A 291 7.83 24.05 1.88
CA GLY A 291 6.83 24.70 1.02
C GLY A 291 7.36 25.93 0.27
N LEU A 292 8.67 26.04 0.06
CA LEU A 292 9.25 27.16 -0.69
C LEU A 292 8.91 27.06 -2.17
N ARG A 293 8.45 28.19 -2.74
CA ARG A 293 8.04 28.27 -4.15
C ARG A 293 9.19 28.16 -5.15
N GLN A 294 10.41 28.48 -4.70
CA GLN A 294 11.62 28.37 -5.48
C GLN A 294 12.73 27.78 -4.61
N PRO A 295 13.62 26.96 -5.18
CA PRO A 295 14.75 26.42 -4.45
C PRO A 295 15.62 27.54 -3.87
N SER A 296 16.09 27.35 -2.64
CA SER A 296 17.02 28.27 -1.98
C SER A 296 18.27 27.50 -1.56
N ARG A 297 19.45 28.11 -1.73
CA ARG A 297 20.70 27.49 -1.28
C ARG A 297 20.73 27.49 0.24
N LEU A 298 20.95 26.33 0.83
CA LEU A 298 21.20 26.22 2.27
C LEU A 298 22.58 26.81 2.59
N GLN A 299 22.70 27.59 3.67
CA GLN A 299 24.01 28.02 4.17
C GLN A 299 24.67 26.83 4.91
N LEU A 300 26.01 26.72 4.89
CA LEU A 300 26.72 25.57 5.49
C LEU A 300 26.32 25.26 6.95
N ASN A 301 26.03 26.29 7.75
CA ASN A 301 25.64 26.15 9.16
C ASN A 301 24.19 25.67 9.36
N PHE A 302 23.38 25.58 8.30
CA PHE A 302 22.01 25.04 8.36
C PHE A 302 21.97 23.51 8.27
N HIS A 303 23.06 22.85 7.86
CA HIS A 303 23.09 21.38 7.73
C HIS A 303 23.07 20.66 9.08
N GLU A 304 23.60 21.27 10.15
CA GLU A 304 23.56 20.72 11.53
C GLU A 304 22.22 21.02 12.25
N ALA A 305 21.43 21.98 11.79
CA ALA A 305 20.16 22.38 12.43
C ALA A 305 18.91 21.70 11.84
N LEU A 306 19.10 20.72 10.94
CA LEU A 306 18.05 20.02 10.19
C LEU A 306 17.68 18.65 10.82
N GLU A 307 18.21 18.34 12.00
CA GLU A 307 18.19 16.98 12.56
C GLU A 307 16.78 16.47 12.89
N ASP A 308 15.90 17.28 13.52
CA ASP A 308 14.55 16.82 13.92
C ASP A 308 13.42 17.27 12.97
N ASP A 309 13.35 18.57 12.62
CA ASP A 309 12.17 19.12 11.90
C ASP A 309 11.94 18.50 10.50
N CYS A 310 13.01 18.11 9.80
CA CYS A 310 12.90 17.59 8.42
C CYS A 310 12.89 16.07 8.33
N MET A 311 13.30 15.35 9.37
CA MET A 311 13.30 13.89 9.36
C MET A 311 11.87 13.34 9.43
N GLY A 312 11.00 13.93 10.24
CA GLY A 312 9.57 13.58 10.27
C GLY A 312 8.93 13.71 8.89
N MET A 313 9.11 14.87 8.24
CA MET A 313 8.63 15.10 6.86
C MET A 313 9.23 14.11 5.85
N PHE A 314 10.51 13.74 6.01
CA PHE A 314 11.15 12.74 5.16
C PHE A 314 10.55 11.35 5.32
N ILE A 315 10.27 10.93 6.55
CA ILE A 315 9.60 9.66 6.82
C ILE A 315 8.20 9.69 6.22
N ASP A 316 7.46 10.79 6.34
CA ASP A 316 6.12 10.92 5.75
C ASP A 316 6.16 10.89 4.21
N ASP A 317 7.08 11.63 3.60
CA ASP A 317 7.31 11.58 2.15
C ASP A 317 7.67 10.17 1.69
N LEU A 318 8.51 9.47 2.46
CA LEU A 318 8.90 8.10 2.20
C LEU A 318 7.71 7.14 2.32
N ARG A 319 6.89 7.25 3.38
CA ARG A 319 5.66 6.47 3.55
C ARG A 319 4.74 6.61 2.33
N SER A 320 4.64 7.82 1.78
CA SER A 320 3.79 8.10 0.61
C SER A 320 4.24 7.41 -0.70
N ILE A 321 5.48 6.89 -0.76
CA ILE A 321 6.05 6.26 -1.98
C ILE A 321 6.64 4.87 -1.76
N ILE A 322 6.86 4.46 -0.52
CA ILE A 322 7.49 3.19 -0.23
C ILE A 322 6.53 2.07 -0.59
N ARG A 323 7.10 0.97 -1.06
CA ARG A 323 6.35 -0.18 -1.58
C ARG A 323 6.66 -1.37 -0.70
N PRO A 324 5.78 -2.38 -0.62
CA PRO A 324 6.01 -3.55 0.23
C PRO A 324 7.38 -4.23 0.04
N PRO A 325 7.92 -4.40 -1.19
CA PRO A 325 9.27 -4.93 -1.36
C PRO A 325 10.37 -4.08 -0.72
N HIS A 326 10.21 -2.75 -0.76
CA HIS A 326 11.16 -1.80 -0.16
C HIS A 326 11.09 -1.83 1.37
N VAL A 327 9.89 -2.00 1.96
CA VAL A 327 9.74 -2.19 3.41
C VAL A 327 10.48 -3.45 3.86
N ILE A 328 10.29 -4.57 3.14
CA ILE A 328 11.01 -5.83 3.42
C ILE A 328 12.53 -5.63 3.32
N GLU A 329 13.00 -4.97 2.26
CA GLU A 329 14.44 -4.70 2.06
C GLU A 329 15.03 -3.83 3.17
N LEU A 330 14.34 -2.76 3.57
CA LEU A 330 14.79 -1.88 4.65
C LEU A 330 14.77 -2.58 6.01
N LEU A 331 13.75 -3.38 6.32
CA LEU A 331 13.72 -4.20 7.53
C LEU A 331 14.93 -5.15 7.59
N LEU A 332 15.22 -5.84 6.49
CA LEU A 332 16.38 -6.73 6.39
C LEU A 332 17.69 -5.99 6.60
N ARG A 333 17.87 -4.83 5.95
CA ARG A 333 19.14 -4.08 5.95
C ARG A 333 19.38 -3.26 7.21
N LEU A 334 18.35 -2.64 7.77
CA LEU A 334 18.49 -1.63 8.82
C LEU A 334 18.03 -2.13 10.18
N ALA A 335 16.92 -2.88 10.23
CA ALA A 335 16.35 -3.34 11.49
C ALA A 335 16.88 -4.70 11.95
N TRP A 336 17.13 -5.64 11.02
CA TRP A 336 17.39 -7.05 11.37
C TRP A 336 18.83 -7.52 11.17
N ASP A 337 19.58 -6.94 10.23
CA ASP A 337 21.00 -7.24 10.05
C ASP A 337 21.86 -5.96 10.07
N PRO A 338 22.20 -5.44 11.27
CA PRO A 338 23.04 -4.24 11.40
C PRO A 338 24.41 -4.37 10.73
N LYS A 339 24.92 -5.60 10.52
CA LYS A 339 26.21 -5.83 9.85
C LYS A 339 26.10 -5.62 8.34
N SER A 340 24.91 -5.78 7.76
CA SER A 340 24.63 -5.54 6.35
C SER A 340 24.59 -4.05 5.96
N GLN A 341 24.65 -3.14 6.94
CA GLN A 341 24.71 -1.69 6.70
C GLN A 341 26.00 -1.26 5.98
N SER A 342 27.07 -2.06 6.10
CA SER A 342 28.32 -1.80 5.39
C SER A 342 28.11 -1.86 3.87
N GLY A 343 28.10 -0.69 3.22
CA GLY A 343 27.87 -0.55 1.77
C GLY A 343 26.42 -0.28 1.36
N PHE A 344 25.53 0.05 2.30
CA PHE A 344 24.20 0.56 1.95
C PHE A 344 24.27 2.03 1.54
N ASP A 345 24.23 2.28 0.23
CA ASP A 345 24.16 3.62 -0.34
C ASP A 345 22.73 4.17 -0.22
N ARG A 346 22.46 4.87 0.89
CA ARG A 346 21.17 5.50 1.21
C ARG A 346 20.74 6.52 0.15
N PRO A 347 21.60 7.45 -0.32
CA PRO A 347 21.25 8.36 -1.41
C PRO A 347 20.84 7.66 -2.70
N GLN A 348 21.60 6.64 -3.12
CA GLN A 348 21.24 5.87 -4.30
C GLN A 348 19.91 5.12 -4.09
N TYR A 349 19.67 4.59 -2.91
CA TYR A 349 18.41 3.91 -2.58
C TYR A 349 17.21 4.85 -2.69
N VAL A 350 17.26 6.01 -2.03
CA VAL A 350 16.22 7.04 -2.07
C VAL A 350 15.94 7.53 -3.49
N ARG A 351 17.01 7.69 -4.28
CA ARG A 351 16.89 8.06 -5.69
C ARG A 351 16.12 6.99 -6.49
N LYS A 352 16.38 5.70 -6.25
CA LYS A 352 15.68 4.58 -6.90
C LYS A 352 14.19 4.51 -6.53
N LEU A 353 13.79 5.05 -5.39
CA LEU A 353 12.38 5.17 -4.99
C LEU A 353 11.64 6.29 -5.73
N GLY A 354 12.38 7.23 -6.34
CA GLY A 354 11.82 8.41 -7.00
C GLY A 354 11.38 9.52 -6.04
N VAL A 355 11.90 9.58 -4.79
CA VAL A 355 11.59 10.67 -3.83
C VAL A 355 11.76 12.03 -4.48
N LEU A 356 12.88 12.21 -5.17
CA LEU A 356 13.24 13.49 -5.75
C LEU A 356 12.36 13.90 -6.92
N ASP A 357 11.62 13.00 -7.58
CA ASP A 357 10.72 13.45 -8.65
C ASP A 357 9.60 14.36 -8.13
N GLN A 358 9.28 14.29 -6.83
CA GLN A 358 8.31 15.17 -6.18
C GLN A 358 8.83 16.60 -6.02
N THR A 359 10.14 16.75 -5.80
CA THR A 359 10.75 18.05 -5.45
C THR A 359 10.96 18.96 -6.67
N TYR A 360 10.81 18.44 -7.89
CA TYR A 360 10.96 19.18 -9.15
C TYR A 360 9.64 19.62 -9.80
N GLN A 361 8.50 19.56 -9.09
CA GLN A 361 7.20 20.00 -9.62
C GLN A 361 7.19 21.47 -10.08
N TRP A 362 7.98 22.34 -9.44
CA TRP A 362 8.11 23.75 -9.84
C TRP A 362 8.66 23.91 -11.27
N GLN A 363 9.54 23.01 -11.73
CA GLN A 363 10.07 23.02 -13.10
C GLN A 363 9.01 22.56 -14.12
N GLN A 364 8.12 21.63 -13.74
CA GLN A 364 6.96 21.29 -14.56
C GLN A 364 6.01 22.49 -14.66
N THR A 365 5.77 23.17 -13.54
CA THR A 365 4.94 24.38 -13.51
C THR A 365 5.52 25.49 -14.40
N GLU A 366 6.84 25.65 -14.42
CA GLU A 366 7.55 26.62 -15.27
C GLU A 366 7.55 26.22 -16.76
N ALA A 367 7.73 24.93 -17.07
CA ALA A 367 7.79 24.43 -18.45
C ALA A 367 6.41 24.33 -19.12
N ASP A 368 5.39 23.87 -18.39
CA ASP A 368 4.05 23.58 -18.92
C ASP A 368 3.08 24.76 -18.71
N GLY A 369 3.48 25.79 -17.94
CA GLY A 369 2.76 27.06 -17.81
C GLY A 369 1.51 27.04 -16.93
N PHE A 370 1.28 25.96 -16.16
CA PHE A 370 0.18 25.86 -15.20
C PHE A 370 0.64 25.19 -13.89
N ARG A 371 -0.04 25.50 -12.79
CA ARG A 371 0.35 25.01 -11.46
C ARG A 371 -0.13 23.58 -11.26
N THR A 372 0.77 22.70 -10.84
CA THR A 372 0.38 21.45 -10.17
C THR A 372 0.37 21.73 -8.67
N TYR A 373 -0.78 21.53 -8.01
CA TYR A 373 -0.87 21.66 -6.56
C TYR A 373 -0.23 20.47 -5.86
N HIS A 374 0.08 20.61 -4.56
CA HIS A 374 0.50 19.48 -3.74
C HIS A 374 -0.57 18.39 -3.81
N VAL A 375 -0.21 17.26 -4.42
CA VAL A 375 -1.07 16.08 -4.43
C VAL A 375 -1.19 15.60 -3.01
N ILE A 376 -2.43 15.50 -2.51
CA ILE A 376 -2.75 14.97 -1.18
C ILE A 376 -1.93 13.69 -0.98
N MET A 377 -1.10 13.67 0.06
CA MET A 377 -0.32 12.49 0.41
C MET A 377 -1.30 11.36 0.69
N TYR A 378 -1.00 10.15 0.21
CA TYR A 378 -1.85 9.00 0.51
C TYR A 378 -1.55 8.57 1.92
N ASP A 379 -2.17 9.28 2.84
CA ASP A 379 -2.18 9.00 4.25
C ASP A 379 -3.40 8.15 4.61
N ILE A 380 -3.44 7.82 5.88
CA ILE A 380 -4.50 7.03 6.48
C ILE A 380 -5.85 7.77 6.51
N ASP A 381 -5.85 9.10 6.47
CA ASP A 381 -7.08 9.93 6.45
C ASP A 381 -7.93 9.67 5.19
N LEU A 382 -7.30 9.32 4.06
CA LEU A 382 -8.06 8.93 2.87
C LEU A 382 -8.83 7.63 3.10
N SER A 383 -8.25 6.67 3.82
CA SER A 383 -8.95 5.43 4.15
C SER A 383 -10.10 5.65 5.15
N ASP A 384 -9.96 6.61 6.07
CA ASP A 384 -11.05 7.06 6.94
C ASP A 384 -12.24 7.58 6.12
N ARG A 385 -11.97 8.45 5.13
CA ARG A 385 -13.02 8.96 4.24
C ARG A 385 -13.73 7.84 3.49
N ASP A 386 -13.02 6.79 3.09
CA ASP A 386 -13.61 5.64 2.39
C ASP A 386 -14.50 4.82 3.33
N ILE A 387 -14.09 4.63 4.59
CA ILE A 387 -14.89 3.96 5.62
C ILE A 387 -16.17 4.75 5.87
N LEU A 388 -16.05 6.06 6.13
CA LEU A 388 -17.18 6.96 6.34
C LEU A 388 -18.18 6.92 5.18
N SER A 389 -17.69 6.88 3.94
CA SER A 389 -18.56 6.78 2.77
C SER A 389 -19.34 5.46 2.73
N SER A 390 -18.75 4.35 3.18
CA SER A 390 -19.45 3.06 3.30
C SER A 390 -20.49 3.05 4.41
N LEU A 391 -20.16 3.60 5.59
CA LEU A 391 -21.09 3.68 6.72
C LEU A 391 -22.33 4.47 6.30
N THR A 392 -22.10 5.62 5.69
CA THR A 392 -23.14 6.49 5.13
C THR A 392 -24.01 5.76 4.10
N ALA A 393 -23.38 5.07 3.13
CA ALA A 393 -24.11 4.34 2.09
C ALA A 393 -24.90 3.13 2.65
N THR A 394 -24.36 2.45 3.66
CA THR A 394 -25.02 1.30 4.30
C THR A 394 -26.22 1.76 5.11
N ALA A 395 -26.09 2.83 5.89
CA ALA A 395 -27.20 3.43 6.63
C ALA A 395 -28.34 3.87 5.71
N PHE A 396 -28.03 4.43 4.54
CA PHE A 396 -29.05 4.78 3.55
C PHE A 396 -29.83 3.53 3.08
N ARG A 397 -29.12 2.43 2.80
CA ARG A 397 -29.76 1.17 2.38
C ARG A 397 -30.68 0.60 3.47
N VAL A 398 -30.21 0.54 4.71
CA VAL A 398 -31.01 0.05 5.85
C VAL A 398 -32.29 0.88 6.02
N LYS A 399 -32.19 2.22 6.00
CA LYS A 399 -33.37 3.12 6.08
C LYS A 399 -34.34 2.92 4.92
N THR A 400 -33.83 2.72 3.70
CA THR A 400 -34.71 2.44 2.56
C THR A 400 -35.42 1.10 2.70
N GLU A 401 -34.73 0.04 3.14
CA GLU A 401 -35.30 -1.29 3.38
C GLU A 401 -36.37 -1.29 4.47
N GLU A 402 -36.15 -0.58 5.58
CA GLU A 402 -37.15 -0.39 6.63
C GLU A 402 -38.34 0.48 6.16
N SER A 403 -38.08 1.48 5.32
CA SER A 403 -39.11 2.37 4.76
C SER A 403 -39.99 1.70 3.70
N TRP A 404 -39.56 0.60 3.07
CA TRP A 404 -40.42 -0.17 2.14
C TRP A 404 -41.64 -0.80 2.84
N HIS A 405 -41.64 -0.90 4.18
CA HIS A 405 -42.82 -1.33 4.95
C HIS A 405 -43.76 -0.17 5.33
N LEU A 406 -43.39 1.08 5.07
CA LEU A 406 -44.18 2.28 5.36
C LEU A 406 -44.29 3.16 4.11
N THR A 407 -45.07 2.70 3.12
CA THR A 407 -45.57 3.58 2.06
C THR A 407 -46.39 4.72 2.66
N THR A 408 -45.79 5.91 2.73
CA THR A 408 -46.30 7.24 2.35
C THR A 408 -45.58 8.31 3.17
N LEU A 409 -44.38 8.70 2.76
CA LEU A 409 -43.85 10.04 3.07
C LEU A 409 -42.92 10.47 1.94
N ASN A 410 -43.05 11.74 1.58
CA ASN A 410 -42.63 12.34 0.33
C ASN A 410 -41.16 12.09 -0.04
N ASP A 411 -40.99 11.69 -1.29
CA ASP A 411 -39.78 11.44 -2.05
C ASP A 411 -38.99 12.74 -2.36
N THR A 412 -38.57 13.48 -1.33
CA THR A 412 -37.81 14.73 -1.51
C THR A 412 -36.59 14.92 -0.60
N ASP A 413 -36.15 13.92 0.16
CA ASP A 413 -35.00 14.09 1.08
C ASP A 413 -33.86 13.09 0.81
N SER A 414 -33.45 12.99 -0.46
CA SER A 414 -32.31 12.18 -0.90
C SER A 414 -30.95 12.80 -0.56
N THR A 415 -30.92 13.83 0.29
CA THR A 415 -29.70 14.47 0.78
C THR A 415 -29.50 14.01 2.21
N ILE A 416 -28.52 13.13 2.42
CA ILE A 416 -27.96 12.90 3.74
C ILE A 416 -27.54 14.27 4.25
N ASN A 417 -28.27 14.80 5.24
CA ASN A 417 -27.99 16.10 5.82
C ASN A 417 -26.55 16.05 6.37
N GLU A 418 -25.80 17.14 6.24
CA GLU A 418 -24.42 17.29 6.73
C GLU A 418 -24.27 16.81 8.19
N MET A 419 -25.34 16.97 8.97
CA MET A 419 -25.51 16.44 10.33
C MET A 419 -25.38 14.90 10.47
N GLN A 420 -25.86 14.12 9.50
CA GLN A 420 -25.72 12.64 9.52
C GLN A 420 -24.30 12.19 9.13
N LEU A 421 -23.65 12.92 8.22
CA LEU A 421 -22.23 12.67 7.90
C LEU A 421 -21.35 12.94 9.11
N GLU A 422 -21.64 14.01 9.85
CA GLU A 422 -20.89 14.35 11.07
C GLU A 422 -21.15 13.34 12.18
N LEU A 423 -22.39 12.84 12.34
CA LEU A 423 -22.67 11.74 13.27
C LEU A 423 -21.85 10.48 12.95
N PHE A 424 -21.78 10.06 11.68
CA PHE A 424 -20.97 8.90 11.30
C PHE A 424 -19.48 9.14 11.48
N ARG A 425 -19.02 10.37 11.31
CA ARG A 425 -17.64 10.76 11.64
C ARG A 425 -17.38 10.58 13.13
N GLU A 426 -18.21 11.18 13.99
CA GLU A 426 -18.06 11.06 15.44
C GLU A 426 -18.10 9.62 15.92
N GLN A 427 -19.01 8.80 15.37
CA GLN A 427 -19.09 7.37 15.68
C GLN A 427 -17.83 6.61 15.24
N TRP A 428 -17.33 6.87 14.03
CA TRP A 428 -16.09 6.26 13.55
C TRP A 428 -14.88 6.68 14.38
N GLU A 429 -14.74 7.96 14.72
CA GLU A 429 -13.64 8.44 15.58
C GLU A 429 -13.71 7.80 16.98
N ARG A 430 -14.90 7.78 17.61
CA ARG A 430 -15.10 7.11 18.91
C ARG A 430 -14.80 5.62 18.83
N TYR A 431 -15.16 4.98 17.71
CA TYR A 431 -14.87 3.58 17.45
C TYR A 431 -13.36 3.35 17.28
N LYS A 432 -12.65 4.21 16.53
CA LYS A 432 -11.19 4.16 16.37
C LYS A 432 -10.48 4.29 17.71
N GLU A 433 -10.86 5.28 18.51
CA GLU A 433 -10.17 5.59 19.76
C GLU A 433 -10.24 4.47 20.82
N ASN A 434 -11.24 3.59 20.76
CA ASN A 434 -11.44 2.59 21.80
C ASN A 434 -11.74 1.17 21.25
N PRO A 435 -12.94 0.86 20.71
CA PRO A 435 -13.22 -0.49 20.19
C PRO A 435 -12.22 -0.99 19.13
N TRP A 436 -11.74 -0.12 18.25
CA TRP A 436 -10.77 -0.51 17.24
C TRP A 436 -9.46 -0.91 17.88
N ASP A 437 -8.85 -0.04 18.69
CA ASP A 437 -7.56 -0.31 19.33
C ASP A 437 -7.60 -1.55 20.24
N THR A 438 -8.66 -1.68 21.01
CA THR A 438 -8.77 -2.76 22.02
C THR A 438 -9.22 -4.10 21.43
N GLU A 439 -10.05 -4.12 20.37
CA GLU A 439 -10.68 -5.35 19.89
C GLU A 439 -10.36 -5.73 18.43
N MET A 440 -10.10 -4.76 17.55
CA MET A 440 -10.04 -4.98 16.10
C MET A 440 -8.65 -4.84 15.51
N ARG A 441 -7.87 -3.89 16.02
CA ARG A 441 -6.51 -3.63 15.58
C ARG A 441 -5.67 -4.88 15.77
N GLY A 442 -4.98 -5.28 14.72
CA GLY A 442 -4.28 -6.55 14.63
C GLY A 442 -5.21 -7.79 14.53
N GLN A 443 -6.51 -7.71 14.79
CA GLN A 443 -7.41 -8.86 14.80
C GLN A 443 -8.27 -8.96 13.53
N ILE A 444 -8.45 -7.86 12.78
CA ILE A 444 -9.41 -7.77 11.67
C ILE A 444 -9.27 -8.90 10.64
N PHE A 445 -8.04 -9.29 10.27
CA PHE A 445 -7.80 -10.38 9.31
C PHE A 445 -8.16 -11.77 9.85
N PHE A 446 -8.20 -11.94 11.17
CA PHE A 446 -8.50 -13.21 11.83
C PHE A 446 -9.99 -13.36 12.14
N ARG A 447 -10.77 -12.27 12.05
CA ARG A 447 -12.21 -12.26 12.28
C ARG A 447 -13.01 -12.65 11.04
N GLN A 448 -14.18 -13.25 11.26
CA GLN A 448 -15.15 -13.60 10.22
C GLN A 448 -16.45 -12.85 10.49
N GLU A 449 -16.45 -11.55 10.22
CA GLU A 449 -17.63 -10.70 10.37
C GLU A 449 -18.17 -10.31 8.98
N THR A 450 -19.49 -10.33 8.84
CA THR A 450 -20.16 -9.85 7.63
C THR A 450 -20.14 -8.32 7.58
N GLN A 451 -20.42 -7.73 6.41
CA GLN A 451 -20.50 -6.27 6.29
C GLN A 451 -21.51 -5.64 7.25
N ILE A 452 -22.63 -6.32 7.50
CA ILE A 452 -23.68 -5.84 8.40
C ILE A 452 -23.19 -5.88 9.85
N GLN A 453 -22.56 -6.99 10.26
CA GLN A 453 -21.98 -7.10 11.61
C GLN A 453 -20.89 -6.06 11.86
N LEU A 454 -20.04 -5.78 10.87
CA LEU A 454 -19.04 -4.72 10.96
C LEU A 454 -19.69 -3.33 11.05
N PHE A 455 -20.76 -3.10 10.29
CA PHE A 455 -21.52 -1.86 10.34
C PHE A 455 -22.18 -1.65 11.71
N GLU A 456 -22.92 -2.64 12.21
CA GLU A 456 -23.58 -2.61 13.53
C GLU A 456 -22.58 -2.43 14.67
N ARG A 457 -21.36 -2.97 14.52
CA ARG A 457 -20.29 -2.82 15.50
C ARG A 457 -19.71 -1.40 15.54
N ILE A 458 -19.64 -0.71 14.40
CA ILE A 458 -19.10 0.66 14.31
C ILE A 458 -20.17 1.69 14.67
N ILE A 459 -21.38 1.47 14.16
CA ILE A 459 -22.53 2.29 14.46
C ILE A 459 -23.17 1.70 15.70
N ASP A 460 -22.64 2.05 16.88
CA ASP A 460 -23.36 1.87 18.14
C ASP A 460 -24.68 2.65 18.01
N LEU A 461 -25.73 1.95 17.56
CA LEU A 461 -27.11 2.38 17.72
C LEU A 461 -27.41 2.21 19.20
N GLU A 462 -26.91 3.12 20.05
CA GLU A 462 -27.46 3.26 21.40
C GLU A 462 -28.98 3.51 21.24
N GLU A 463 -29.79 2.58 21.77
CA GLU A 463 -31.26 2.68 21.87
C GLU A 463 -31.73 3.91 22.66
#